data_AF-A0A2K3KZ52-F1
#
_entry.id   AF-A0A2K3KZ52-F1
#
_cell.length_a   1.000
_cell.length_b   1.000
_cell.length_c   1.000
_cell.angle_alpha   90.00
_cell.angle_beta   90.00
_cell.angle_gamma   90.00
#
_symmetry.space_group_name_H-M   'P 1'
#
loop_
_entity.id
_entity.type
_entity.pdbx_description
1 polymer ?
#
loop_
_entity_poly.entity_id
_entity_poly.type
_entity_poly.pdbx_seq_one_letter_code
_entity_poly.pdbx_strand_id
1 'polypeptide(L)' 'MDLQDFLIRARVFKLYRQALRVAGRAPPPARGELRQTIRQEMENNRNCNDKQRIRYLISEGLERLKRLDEMLDMQGHR' A
#
# COMPACT_ATOMS: atom_id res chain seq x y z
N MET A 1 15.92 -7.27 16.99
CA MET A 1 14.57 -6.84 16.56
C MET A 1 13.75 -6.73 17.82
N ASP A 2 13.29 -5.53 18.15
CA ASP A 2 12.42 -5.34 19.32
C ASP A 2 10.92 -5.55 18.94
N LEU A 3 10.04 -5.57 19.93
CA LEU A 3 8.59 -5.74 19.69
C LEU A 3 8.02 -4.64 18.80
N GLN A 4 8.52 -3.40 18.93
CA GLN A 4 8.04 -2.27 18.15
C GLN A 4 8.40 -2.45 16.66
N ASP A 5 9.60 -2.95 16.35
CA ASP A 5 10.04 -3.27 15.00
C ASP A 5 9.16 -4.35 14.38
N PHE A 6 8.84 -5.40 15.15
CA PHE A 6 7.95 -6.47 14.71
C PHE A 6 6.55 -5.93 14.35
N LEU A 7 5.97 -5.10 15.23
CA LEU A 7 4.65 -4.50 15.00
C LEU A 7 4.65 -3.56 13.80
N ILE A 8 5.69 -2.75 13.62
CA ILE A 8 5.83 -1.86 12.46
C ILE A 8 5.93 -2.67 11.17
N ARG A 9 6.78 -3.71 11.13
CA ARG A 9 6.89 -4.60 9.96
C ARG A 9 5.56 -5.28 9.63
N ALA A 10 4.84 -5.77 10.63
CA ALA A 10 3.52 -6.36 10.44
C ALA A 10 2.53 -5.36 9.80
N ARG A 11 2.56 -4.09 10.20
CA ARG A 11 1.73 -3.03 9.61
C ARG A 11 2.12 -2.74 8.15
N VAL A 12 3.42 -2.70 7.83
CA VAL A 12 3.90 -2.53 6.44
C VAL A 12 3.37 -3.68 5.56
N PHE A 13 3.52 -4.93 6.01
CA PHE A 13 3.00 -6.08 5.26
C PHE A 13 1.49 -6.06 5.12
N LYS A 14 0.76 -5.62 6.15
CA LYS A 14 -0.70 -5.45 6.08
C LYS A 14 -1.08 -4.44 5.00
N LEU A 15 -0.44 -3.27 4.99
CA LEU A 15 -0.65 -2.24 3.98
C LEU A 15 -0.35 -2.78 2.57
N TYR A 16 0.79 -3.44 2.36
CA TYR A 16 1.15 -4.01 1.07
C TYR A 16 0.11 -5.00 0.55
N ARG A 17 -0.33 -5.93 1.40
CA ARG A 17 -1.37 -6.91 1.03
C ARG A 17 -2.71 -6.23 0.72
N GLN A 18 -3.10 -5.21 1.48
CA GLN A 18 -4.31 -4.44 1.20
C GLN A 18 -4.21 -3.73 -0.15
N ALA A 19 -3.08 -3.06 -0.42
CA ALA A 19 -2.84 -2.37 -1.69
C ALA A 19 -2.95 -3.31 -2.90
N LEU A 20 -2.35 -4.50 -2.83
CA LEU A 20 -2.46 -5.50 -3.89
C LEU A 20 -3.89 -6.02 -4.13
N ARG A 21 -4.71 -6.11 -3.07
CA ARG A 21 -6.12 -6.48 -3.21
C ARG A 21 -6.92 -5.40 -3.91
N VAL A 22 -6.77 -4.14 -3.50
CA VAL A 22 -7.44 -2.99 -4.14
C VAL A 22 -7.04 -2.88 -5.61
N ALA A 23 -5.75 -2.99 -5.92
CA ALA A 23 -5.27 -3.02 -7.31
C ALA A 23 -5.86 -4.18 -8.12
N GLY A 24 -6.21 -5.30 -7.48
CA GLY A 24 -6.92 -6.41 -8.11
C GLY A 24 -8.32 -6.05 -8.60
N ARG A 25 -8.99 -5.07 -7.99
CA ARG A 25 -10.31 -4.59 -8.42
C ARG A 25 -10.24 -3.65 -9.62
N ALA A 26 -9.05 -3.14 -9.95
CA ALA A 26 -8.88 -2.26 -11.10
C ALA A 26 -9.23 -2.96 -12.43
N PRO A 27 -9.66 -2.18 -13.44
CA PRO A 27 -9.87 -2.69 -14.79
C PRO A 27 -8.63 -3.43 -15.34
N PRO A 28 -8.80 -4.45 -16.18
CA PRO A 28 -7.70 -5.24 -16.74
C PRO A 28 -6.50 -4.44 -17.27
N PRO A 29 -6.67 -3.34 -18.04
CA PRO A 29 -5.52 -2.59 -18.56
C PRO A 29 -4.70 -1.90 -17.46
N ALA A 30 -5.33 -1.43 -16.38
CA ALA A 30 -4.65 -0.68 -15.30
C ALA A 30 -4.09 -1.58 -14.18
N ARG A 31 -4.58 -2.81 -14.06
CA ARG A 31 -4.24 -3.73 -12.96
C ARG A 31 -2.74 -4.06 -12.90
N GLY A 32 -2.11 -4.28 -14.05
CA GLY A 32 -0.68 -4.62 -14.13
C GLY A 32 0.19 -3.47 -13.63
N GLU A 33 -0.06 -2.28 -14.16
CA GLU A 33 0.64 -1.05 -13.80
C GLU A 33 0.47 -0.72 -12.31
N LEU A 34 -0.75 -0.74 -11.79
CA LEU A 34 -0.99 -0.46 -10.37
C LEU A 34 -0.23 -1.41 -9.44
N ARG A 35 -0.18 -2.70 -9.76
CA ARG A 35 0.60 -3.69 -8.99
C ARG A 35 2.10 -3.42 -9.07
N GLN A 36 2.61 -2.99 -10.22
CA GLN A 36 4.02 -2.62 -10.38
C GLN A 36 4.35 -1.38 -9.55
N THR A 37 3.52 -0.33 -9.62
CA THR A 37 3.69 0.88 -8.83
C THR A 37 3.70 0.59 -7.33
N ILE A 38 2.75 -0.22 -6.82
CA ILE A 38 2.72 -0.61 -5.40
C ILE A 38 4.02 -1.32 -4.98
N ARG A 39 4.56 -2.21 -5.82
CA ARG A 39 5.83 -2.90 -5.53
C ARG A 39 7.00 -1.93 -5.54
N GLN A 40 7.05 -1.03 -6.52
CA GLN A 40 8.12 -0.05 -6.64
C GLN A 40 8.15 0.88 -5.42
N GLU A 41 7.00 1.34 -4.93
CA GLU A 41 6.91 2.18 -3.73
C GLU A 41 7.44 1.48 -2.47
N MET A 42 7.21 0.16 -2.35
CA MET A 42 7.76 -0.65 -1.25
C MET A 42 9.28 -0.80 -1.39
N GLU A 43 9.78 -1.10 -2.58
CA GLU A 43 11.23 -1.23 -2.82
C GLU A 43 11.97 0.10 -2.63
N ASN A 44 11.38 1.23 -3.04
CA ASN A 44 11.93 2.58 -2.83
C ASN A 44 12.18 2.88 -1.34
N ASN A 45 11.40 2.26 -0.45
CA ASN A 45 11.50 2.47 1.00
C ASN A 45 12.09 1.27 1.75
N ARG A 46 12.60 0.24 1.05
CA ARG A 46 13.09 -1.02 1.65
C ARG A 46 14.15 -0.84 2.73
N ASN A 47 15.01 0.16 2.56
CA ASN A 47 16.12 0.46 3.46
C ASN A 47 15.80 1.57 4.48
N CYS A 48 14.54 1.99 4.57
CA CYS A 48 14.11 2.97 5.57
C CYS A 48 14.15 2.35 6.97
N ASN A 49 15.06 2.84 7.81
CA ASN A 49 15.25 2.38 9.20
C ASN A 49 14.68 3.35 10.25
N ASP A 50 14.21 4.53 9.82
CA ASP A 50 13.59 5.52 10.69
C ASP A 50 12.14 5.10 11.04
N LYS A 51 11.92 4.70 12.30
CA LYS A 51 10.61 4.25 12.79
C LYS A 51 9.51 5.31 12.65
N GLN A 52 9.83 6.59 12.81
CA GLN A 52 8.86 7.69 12.67
C GLN A 52 8.51 7.88 11.20
N ARG A 53 9.50 7.87 10.31
CA ARG A 53 9.27 7.92 8.86
C ARG A 53 8.44 6.74 8.37
N ILE A 54 8.72 5.50 8.83
CA ILE A 54 7.91 4.33 8.46
C ILE A 54 6.47 4.52 8.92
N ARG A 55 6.23 5.01 10.14
CA ARG A 55 4.86 5.28 10.63
C ARG A 55 4.14 6.31 9.78
N TYR A 56 4.83 7.39 9.40
CA TYR A 56 4.28 8.41 8.51
C TYR A 56 3.90 7.82 7.15
N LEU A 57 4.81 7.08 6.51
CA LEU A 57 4.58 6.43 5.21
C LEU A 57 3.42 5.42 5.27
N ILE A 58 3.25 4.71 6.39
CA ILE A 58 2.09 3.82 6.57
C ILE A 58 0.79 4.64 6.58
N SER A 59 0.73 5.74 7.32
CA SER A 59 -0.46 6.60 7.39
C SER A 59 -0.80 7.20 6.03
N GLU A 60 0.19 7.79 5.36
CA GLU A 60 0.05 8.33 4.01
C GLU A 60 -0.38 7.26 3.00
N GLY A 61 0.25 6.09 3.05
CA GLY A 61 -0.07 4.96 2.19
C GLY A 61 -1.50 4.44 2.38
N LEU A 62 -2.00 4.40 3.62
CA LEU A 62 -3.39 4.06 3.91
C LEU A 62 -4.37 5.10 3.34
N GLU A 63 -4.03 6.38 3.43
CA GLU A 63 -4.86 7.47 2.90
C GLU A 63 -4.92 7.45 1.36
N ARG A 64 -3.76 7.28 0.71
CA ARG A 64 -3.67 7.09 -0.75
C ARG A 64 -4.46 5.86 -1.21
N LEU A 65 -4.36 4.76 -0.45
CA LEU A 65 -5.07 3.53 -0.75
C LEU A 65 -6.58 3.69 -0.62
N LYS A 66 -7.06 4.38 0.43
CA LYS A 66 -8.49 4.68 0.62
C LYS A 66 -9.05 5.46 -0.57
N ARG A 67 -8.36 6.51 -1.03
CA ARG A 67 -8.77 7.26 -2.21
C ARG A 67 -8.84 6.39 -3.47
N LEU A 68 -7.84 5.54 -3.68
CA LEU A 68 -7.83 4.61 -4.81
C LEU A 68 -9.02 3.63 -4.73
N ASP A 69 -9.31 3.11 -3.54
CA ASP A 69 -10.44 2.22 -3.29
C ASP A 69 -11.77 2.90 -3.65
N GLU A 70 -11.99 4.12 -3.14
CA GLU A 70 -13.17 4.93 -3.44
C GLU A 70 -13.31 5.23 -4.94
N MET A 71 -12.22 5.60 -5.61
CA MET A 71 -12.22 5.85 -7.06
C MET A 71 -12.61 4.59 -7.87
N LEU A 72 -12.09 3.43 -7.46
CA LEU A 72 -12.41 2.16 -8.12
C LEU A 72 -13.85 1.71 -7.84
N ASP A 73 -14.37 1.96 -6.63
CA ASP A 73 -15.77 1.64 -6.30
C ASP A 73 -16.74 2.50 -7.12
N MET A 74 -16.45 3.79 -7.30
CA MET A 74 -17.24 4.68 -8.16
C MET A 74 -17.22 4.28 -9.64
N GLN A 75 -16.13 3.65 -10.11
CA GLN A 75 -16.03 3.08 -11.45
C GLN A 75 -16.71 1.71 -11.59
N GLY A 76 -16.96 1.03 -10.47
CA GLY A 76 -17.51 -0.32 -10.38
C GLY A 76 -19.03 -0.43 -10.47
N HIS A 77 -19.75 0.68 -10.69
CA HIS A 77 -21.19 0.66 -10.94
C HIS A 77 -21.49 0.26 -12.39
N ARG A 78 -21.55 -1.06 -12.64
CA ARG A 78 -22.37 -1.68 -13.68
C ARG A 78 -23.10 -2.89 -13.11
#